data_AF-A0AB40DK14-F1
#
_entry.id   AF-A0AB40DK14-F1
#
_cell.length_a   1.000
_cell.length_b   1.000
_cell.length_c   1.000
_cell.angle_alpha   90.00
_cell.angle_beta   90.00
_cell.angle_gamma   90.00
#
_symmetry.space_group_name_H-M   'P 1'
#
loop_
_entity.id
_entity.type
_entity.pdbx_description
1 polymer ?
#
loop_
_entity_poly.entity_id
_entity_poly.type
_entity_poly.pdbx_seq_one_letter_code
_entity_poly.pdbx_strand_id
1 'polypeptide(L)'
;MTWHHVGCTPKELLEHSLWVNGPPFLLQSSSNWPSLLDSVKDLPERRSVALIGAVCIDSSSNCKFLNSFDKLQRVFAYIYRFISNCRAKSAPLKGRLSVEEINSGTVLLLRSIQQVNLAKDYGSLSQGKPYPQKSKLVSLRPILGSDGLLHVGGRLQNANLDYDTRHPILLPKDHPVTKAIIVYYREKYWHGGSQALLAALRQRYWSIGGRKFVASVINKFVRCFRMKPVTWEHVMGSLPAKRVQPNPAFLTTGVDYCGPFYHKAEARNKTAHKCYTAVFVCFS
;
A
#
# COMPACT_ATOMS: atom_id res chain seq x y z
N MET A 1 19.21 52.79 32.02
CA MET A 1 20.57 53.05 31.51
C MET A 1 21.02 51.83 30.73
N THR A 2 20.95 51.95 29.40
CA THR A 2 21.22 50.92 28.41
C THR A 2 22.72 50.68 28.27
N TRP A 3 23.19 49.47 28.59
CA TRP A 3 24.54 49.03 28.23
C TRP A 3 24.55 48.59 26.77
N HIS A 4 24.91 49.50 25.88
CA HIS A 4 25.31 49.15 24.51
C HIS A 4 26.77 48.68 24.56
N HIS A 5 27.02 47.38 24.41
CA HIS A 5 28.32 46.91 23.95
C HIS A 5 28.44 47.22 22.47
N VAL A 6 29.02 48.38 22.18
CA VAL A 6 29.55 48.73 20.86
C VAL A 6 30.78 47.85 20.62
N GLY A 7 30.89 47.24 19.43
CA GLY A 7 31.99 46.35 19.07
C GLY A 7 33.37 47.02 19.22
N CYS A 8 34.39 46.23 19.61
CA CYS A 8 35.76 46.72 19.75
C CYS A 8 36.42 46.95 18.38
N THR A 9 37.34 47.91 18.31
CA THR A 9 38.13 48.17 17.11
C THR A 9 39.21 47.09 16.90
N PRO A 10 39.73 46.88 15.67
CA PRO A 10 40.76 45.88 15.41
C PRO A 10 42.05 46.04 16.22
N LYS A 11 42.40 47.28 16.60
CA LYS A 11 43.55 47.54 17.48
C LYS A 11 43.29 47.11 18.91
N GLU A 12 42.12 47.44 19.45
CA GLU A 12 41.70 47.03 20.79
C GLU A 12 41.57 45.51 20.92
N LEU A 13 41.14 44.83 19.84
CA LEU A 13 41.03 43.37 19.82
C LEU A 13 42.40 42.68 20.00
N LEU A 14 43.47 43.23 19.41
CA LEU A 14 44.82 42.68 19.53
C LEU A 14 45.37 42.79 20.96
N GLU A 15 44.94 43.82 21.71
CA GLU A 15 45.35 44.04 23.10
C GLU A 15 44.41 43.36 24.11
N HIS A 16 43.27 42.82 23.66
CA HIS A 16 42.26 42.28 24.54
C HIS A 16 42.61 40.86 25.03
N SER A 17 43.18 40.78 26.24
CA SER A 17 43.62 39.53 26.86
C SER A 17 42.55 38.42 26.89
N LEU A 18 41.28 38.80 27.05
CA LEU A 18 40.13 37.90 27.08
C LEU A 18 39.88 37.19 25.73
N TRP A 19 40.20 37.85 24.60
CA TRP A 19 40.08 37.26 23.26
C TRP A 19 41.30 36.44 22.86
N VAL A 20 42.48 36.82 23.37
CA VAL A 20 43.75 36.13 23.06
C VAL A 20 43.94 34.88 23.93
N ASN A 21 43.69 34.99 25.24
CA ASN A 21 43.96 33.94 26.22
C ASN A 21 42.68 33.24 26.72
N GLY A 22 41.51 33.78 26.41
CA GLY A 22 40.25 33.30 26.94
C GLY A 22 40.01 33.71 28.41
N PRO A 23 38.82 33.38 28.95
CA PRO A 23 38.52 33.57 30.35
C PRO A 23 39.50 32.82 31.29
N PRO A 24 39.95 33.44 32.39
CA PRO A 24 40.94 32.83 33.31
C PRO A 24 40.49 31.48 33.90
N PHE A 25 39.19 31.26 34.06
CA PHE A 25 38.65 30.02 34.62
C PHE A 25 38.89 28.80 33.71
N LEU A 26 39.06 28.99 32.39
CA LEU A 26 39.36 27.90 31.46
C LEU A 26 40.78 27.35 31.63
N LEU A 27 41.68 28.15 32.20
CA LEU A 27 43.06 27.74 32.52
C LEU A 27 43.13 26.99 33.87
N GLN A 28 42.03 26.95 34.63
CA GLN A 28 41.94 26.25 35.91
C GLN A 28 41.28 24.87 35.74
N SER A 29 41.39 24.00 36.75
CA SER A 29 40.74 22.69 36.75
C SER A 29 39.22 22.82 36.64
N SER A 30 38.57 21.83 36.02
CA SER A 30 37.12 21.82 35.74
C SER A 30 36.23 21.99 36.98
N SER A 31 36.76 21.73 38.16
CA SER A 31 36.13 21.96 39.46
C SER A 31 35.96 23.45 39.83
N ASN A 32 36.77 24.34 39.25
CA ASN A 32 36.72 25.79 39.50
C ASN A 32 35.95 26.54 38.40
N TRP A 33 35.34 25.82 37.45
CA TRP A 33 34.56 26.44 36.41
C TRP A 33 33.27 27.00 37.01
N PRO A 34 32.80 28.18 36.57
CA PRO A 34 31.53 28.72 37.02
C PRO A 34 30.43 27.71 36.70
N SER A 35 29.54 27.47 37.66
CA SER A 35 28.34 26.66 37.47
C SER A 35 27.49 27.27 36.36
N LEU A 36 27.25 26.49 35.29
CA LEU A 36 26.38 26.85 34.17
C LEU A 36 24.91 26.88 34.60
N LEU A 37 24.55 27.83 35.45
CA LEU A 37 23.17 28.07 35.88
C LEU A 37 22.99 29.57 36.05
N ASP A 38 22.63 30.22 34.95
CA ASP A 38 21.32 30.84 34.86
C ASP A 38 20.85 30.78 33.40
N SER A 39 19.61 30.34 33.20
CA SER A 39 18.93 30.53 31.92
C SER A 39 18.81 32.04 31.70
N VAL A 40 19.70 32.64 30.92
CA VAL A 40 19.56 34.03 30.45
C VAL A 40 18.21 34.12 29.74
N LYS A 41 17.22 34.75 30.39
CA LYS A 41 15.83 34.77 29.93
C LYS A 41 15.59 35.70 28.75
N ASP A 42 16.48 36.66 28.52
CA ASP A 42 16.33 37.66 27.47
C ASP A 42 17.62 37.84 26.66
N LEU A 43 17.75 37.06 25.59
CA LEU A 43 18.68 37.36 24.49
C LEU A 43 17.85 37.75 23.26
N PRO A 44 18.02 38.95 22.69
CA PRO A 44 17.18 39.48 21.61
C PRO A 44 17.29 38.70 20.29
N GLU A 45 18.30 37.83 20.13
CA GLU A 45 18.55 37.06 18.90
C GLU A 45 18.28 35.55 19.02
N ARG A 46 17.50 35.10 20.00
CA ARG A 46 17.06 33.70 19.99
C ARG A 46 16.07 33.51 18.84
N ARG A 47 16.52 32.92 17.72
CA ARG A 47 15.58 32.26 16.79
C ARG A 47 14.71 31.38 17.65
N SER A 48 13.40 31.65 17.66
CA SER A 48 12.45 30.84 18.40
C SER A 48 12.70 29.40 17.99
N VAL A 49 13.17 28.57 18.94
CA VAL A 49 13.09 27.13 18.76
C VAL A 49 11.60 26.86 18.92
N ALA A 50 10.86 27.07 17.84
CA ALA A 50 9.52 26.56 17.71
C ALA A 50 9.68 25.05 17.90
N LEU A 51 9.25 24.58 19.06
CA LEU A 51 9.00 23.16 19.24
C LEU A 51 7.87 22.86 18.27
N ILE A 52 8.22 22.51 17.03
CA ILE A 52 7.29 21.94 16.08
C ILE A 52 6.90 20.64 16.76
N GLY A 53 5.78 20.66 17.49
CA GLY A 53 5.23 19.46 18.09
C GLY A 53 5.22 18.42 16.98
N ALA A 54 5.89 17.29 17.21
CA ALA A 54 6.16 16.30 16.18
C ALA A 54 4.84 15.90 15.53
N VAL A 55 4.48 16.56 14.43
CA VAL A 55 3.34 16.17 13.63
C VAL A 55 3.76 14.80 13.12
N CYS A 56 3.04 13.76 13.53
CA CYS A 56 3.19 12.46 12.91
C CYS A 56 2.79 12.66 11.44
N ILE A 57 3.77 12.94 10.59
CA ILE A 57 3.56 13.05 9.15
C ILE A 57 3.54 11.62 8.63
N ASP A 58 2.52 11.30 7.84
CA ASP A 58 2.51 10.04 7.11
C ASP A 58 3.63 10.07 6.07
N SER A 59 4.80 9.58 6.46
CA SER A 59 6.01 9.54 5.65
C SER A 59 5.84 8.62 4.43
N SER A 60 4.83 7.74 4.44
CA SER A 60 4.57 6.83 3.33
C SER A 60 3.92 7.52 2.14
N SER A 61 3.09 8.55 2.36
CA SER A 61 2.41 9.32 1.31
C SER A 61 3.38 10.00 0.34
N ASN A 62 4.58 10.38 0.81
CA ASN A 62 5.63 11.01 0.01
C ASN A 62 6.58 10.01 -0.66
N CYS A 63 6.37 8.70 -0.46
CA CYS A 63 7.26 7.69 -1.02
C CYS A 63 7.00 7.50 -2.52
N LYS A 64 8.03 7.67 -3.35
CA LYS A 64 7.96 7.44 -4.81
C LYS A 64 7.55 6.01 -5.19
N PHE A 65 7.72 5.05 -4.27
CA PHE A 65 7.49 3.62 -4.52
C PHE A 65 6.13 3.10 -4.04
N LEU A 66 5.15 3.98 -3.83
CA LEU A 66 3.79 3.63 -3.39
C LEU A 66 3.06 2.62 -4.29
N ASN A 67 3.54 2.38 -5.51
CA ASN A 67 2.96 1.41 -6.44
C ASN A 67 3.45 -0.02 -6.23
N SER A 68 4.43 -0.27 -5.35
CA SER A 68 4.98 -1.61 -5.10
C SER A 68 5.18 -1.86 -3.61
N PHE A 69 4.42 -2.81 -3.07
CA PHE A 69 4.51 -3.15 -1.66
C PHE A 69 5.88 -3.74 -1.30
N ASP A 70 6.45 -4.64 -2.09
CA ASP A 70 7.79 -5.20 -1.83
C ASP A 70 8.89 -4.13 -1.75
N LYS A 71 8.82 -3.12 -2.63
CA LYS A 71 9.76 -1.99 -2.60
C LYS A 71 9.56 -1.15 -1.36
N LEU A 72 8.31 -0.86 -0.97
CA LEU A 72 8.02 -0.14 0.28
C LEU A 72 8.57 -0.87 1.50
N GLN A 73 8.37 -2.19 1.58
CA GLN A 73 8.89 -2.99 2.69
C GLN A 73 10.42 -2.88 2.79
N ARG A 74 11.13 -2.95 1.65
CA ARG A 74 12.60 -2.78 1.62
C ARG A 74 13.05 -1.37 1.99
N VAL A 75 12.37 -0.34 1.50
CA VAL A 75 12.67 1.06 1.86
C VAL A 75 12.52 1.28 3.36
N PHE A 76 11.41 0.83 3.93
CA PHE A 76 11.19 0.97 5.38
C PHE A 76 12.10 0.06 6.21
N ALA A 77 12.58 -1.06 5.65
CA ALA A 77 13.62 -1.87 6.27
C ALA A 77 14.96 -1.12 6.38
N TYR A 78 15.36 -0.38 5.33
CA TYR A 78 16.55 0.47 5.41
C TYR A 78 16.37 1.64 6.38
N ILE A 79 15.18 2.25 6.42
CA ILE A 79 14.86 3.29 7.42
C ILE A 79 14.95 2.70 8.84
N TYR A 80 14.38 1.52 9.06
CA TYR A 80 14.47 0.82 10.33
C TYR A 80 15.92 0.52 10.72
N ARG A 81 16.73 -0.02 9.80
CA ARG A 81 18.16 -0.26 10.02
C ARG A 81 18.91 1.02 10.37
N PHE A 82 18.65 2.11 9.65
CA PHE A 82 19.27 3.40 9.94
C PHE A 82 18.95 3.86 11.37
N ILE A 83 17.67 3.85 11.76
CA ILE A 83 17.23 4.19 13.12
C ILE A 83 17.90 3.28 14.15
N SER A 84 17.97 1.97 13.88
CA SER A 84 18.61 1.00 14.76
C SER A 84 20.11 1.28 14.93
N ASN A 85 20.82 1.54 13.84
CA ASN A 85 22.26 1.87 13.87
C ASN A 85 22.54 3.20 14.59
N CYS A 86 21.64 4.18 14.49
CA CYS A 86 21.78 5.44 15.22
C CYS A 86 21.52 5.30 16.73
N ARG A 87 20.74 4.29 17.15
CA ARG A 87 20.38 4.06 18.56
C ARG A 87 21.25 3.02 19.25
N ALA A 88 21.81 2.08 18.48
CA ALA A 88 22.64 1.02 19.00
C ALA A 88 24.02 1.56 19.42
N LYS A 89 24.54 1.04 20.54
CA LYS A 89 25.94 1.24 20.95
C LYS A 89 26.89 0.24 20.29
N SER A 90 26.35 -0.70 19.52
CA SER A 90 27.08 -1.78 18.85
C SER A 90 27.52 -1.38 17.45
N ALA A 91 28.36 -2.20 16.82
CA ALA A 91 28.77 -1.99 15.44
C ALA A 91 27.56 -1.92 14.50
N PRO A 92 27.56 -0.99 13.52
CA PRO A 92 26.42 -0.81 12.63
C PRO A 92 26.21 -2.02 11.73
N LEU A 93 24.95 -2.41 11.55
CA LEU A 93 24.56 -3.45 10.60
C LEU A 93 24.82 -2.98 9.17
N LYS A 94 25.48 -3.83 8.37
CA LYS A 94 25.89 -3.56 6.99
C LYS A 94 25.50 -4.73 6.08
N GLY A 95 25.48 -4.49 4.77
CA GLY A 95 25.24 -5.53 3.75
C GLY A 95 23.76 -5.68 3.35
N ARG A 96 23.37 -6.89 2.91
CA ARG A 96 22.02 -7.19 2.44
C ARG A 96 21.00 -7.12 3.59
N LEU A 97 19.74 -6.82 3.28
CA LEU A 97 18.65 -6.79 4.26
C LEU A 97 18.28 -8.21 4.68
N SER A 98 18.15 -8.44 5.98
CA SER A 98 17.61 -9.67 6.54
C SER A 98 16.07 -9.69 6.46
N VAL A 99 15.47 -10.87 6.63
CA VAL A 99 14.01 -11.03 6.63
C VAL A 99 13.40 -10.33 7.85
N GLU A 100 14.08 -10.36 8.98
CA GLU A 100 13.68 -9.72 10.23
C GLU A 100 13.66 -8.20 10.09
N GLU A 101 14.65 -7.62 9.39
CA GLU A 101 14.67 -6.18 9.10
C GLU A 101 13.54 -5.77 8.14
N ILE A 102 13.23 -6.61 7.15
CA ILE A 102 12.10 -6.38 6.24
C ILE A 102 10.78 -6.43 7.00
N ASN A 103 10.61 -7.41 7.90
CA ASN A 103 9.43 -7.52 8.75
C ASN A 103 9.31 -6.31 9.69
N SER A 104 10.40 -5.93 10.35
CA SER A 104 10.44 -4.77 11.26
C SER A 104 10.16 -3.45 10.54
N GLY A 105 10.72 -3.28 9.34
CA GLY A 105 10.41 -2.16 8.46
C GLY A 105 8.95 -2.15 8.01
N THR A 106 8.37 -3.32 7.70
CA THR A 106 6.95 -3.44 7.36
C THR A 106 6.08 -3.03 8.54
N VAL A 107 6.40 -3.47 9.76
CA VAL A 107 5.70 -3.04 10.98
C VAL A 107 5.85 -1.54 11.19
N LEU A 108 7.04 -0.97 11.00
CA LEU A 108 7.28 0.48 11.09
C LEU A 108 6.38 1.26 10.12
N LEU A 109 6.29 0.82 8.87
CA LEU A 109 5.42 1.40 7.84
C LEU A 109 3.94 1.35 8.24
N LEU A 110 3.47 0.18 8.67
CA LEU A 110 2.07 -0.01 9.04
C LEU A 110 1.71 0.79 10.29
N ARG A 111 2.63 0.87 11.24
CA ARG A 111 2.46 1.65 12.47
C ARG A 111 2.35 3.13 12.15
N SER A 112 3.22 3.66 11.27
CA SER A 112 3.17 5.08 10.91
C SER A 112 1.85 5.46 10.24
N ILE A 113 1.34 4.65 9.32
CA ILE A 113 0.05 4.95 8.65
C ILE A 113 -1.15 4.85 9.60
N GLN A 114 -1.09 3.94 10.59
CA GLN A 114 -2.14 3.81 11.59
C GLN A 114 -2.15 4.99 12.57
N GLN A 115 -0.98 5.43 13.03
CA GLN A 115 -0.85 6.57 13.95
C GLN A 115 -1.41 7.86 13.35
N VAL A 116 -1.26 8.05 12.03
CA VAL A 116 -1.77 9.25 11.36
C VAL A 116 -3.26 9.09 11.02
N ASN A 117 -3.63 8.01 10.33
CA ASN A 117 -4.96 7.92 9.75
C ASN A 117 -6.02 7.41 10.74
N LEU A 118 -5.59 6.72 11.80
CA LEU A 118 -6.43 6.20 12.88
C LEU A 118 -6.05 6.85 14.23
N ALA A 119 -5.52 8.08 14.22
CA ALA A 119 -4.94 8.76 15.38
C ALA A 119 -5.81 8.74 16.64
N LYS A 120 -7.12 8.96 16.50
CA LYS A 120 -8.06 8.99 17.63
C LYS A 120 -8.17 7.62 18.32
N ASP A 121 -8.35 6.56 17.52
CA ASP A 121 -8.49 5.20 18.03
C ASP A 121 -7.14 4.68 18.56
N TYR A 122 -6.05 4.96 17.82
CA TYR A 122 -4.70 4.61 18.22
C TYR A 122 -4.31 5.25 19.56
N GLY A 123 -4.51 6.57 19.70
CA GLY A 123 -4.17 7.30 20.92
C GLY A 123 -4.97 6.86 22.15
N SER A 124 -6.24 6.48 21.97
CA SER A 124 -7.08 5.97 23.06
C SER A 124 -6.55 4.62 23.55
N LEU A 125 -6.29 3.69 22.63
CA LEU A 125 -5.80 2.35 22.94
C LEU A 125 -4.37 2.36 23.49
N SER A 126 -3.49 3.25 22.99
CA SER A 126 -2.14 3.39 23.53
C SER A 126 -2.12 3.90 24.98
N GLN A 127 -3.16 4.63 25.40
CA GLN A 127 -3.32 5.11 26.78
C GLN A 127 -4.11 4.13 27.67
N GLY A 128 -4.47 2.95 27.17
CA GLY A 128 -5.31 1.99 27.91
C GLY A 128 -6.74 2.48 28.14
N LYS A 129 -7.19 3.51 27.42
CA LYS A 129 -8.55 4.05 27.52
C LYS A 129 -9.50 3.29 26.59
N PRO A 130 -10.80 3.20 26.94
CA PRO A 130 -11.79 2.68 26.01
C PRO A 130 -11.81 3.52 24.72
N TYR A 131 -11.95 2.84 23.58
CA TYR A 131 -12.03 3.51 22.28
C TYR A 131 -13.28 4.40 22.20
N PRO A 132 -13.28 5.47 21.37
CA PRO A 132 -14.40 6.39 21.27
C PRO A 132 -15.68 5.67 20.82
N GLN A 133 -16.78 5.76 21.57
CA GLN A 133 -18.05 5.05 21.25
C GLN A 133 -18.64 5.43 19.88
N LYS A 134 -18.32 6.61 19.35
CA LYS A 134 -18.75 7.07 18.02
C LYS A 134 -17.79 6.67 16.89
N SER A 135 -16.72 5.93 17.17
CA SER A 135 -15.77 5.49 16.14
C SER A 135 -16.38 4.42 15.25
N LYS A 136 -16.13 4.52 13.94
CA LYS A 136 -16.52 3.49 12.96
C LYS A 136 -15.82 2.15 13.23
N LEU A 137 -14.72 2.15 14.00
CA LEU A 137 -13.94 0.97 14.35
C LEU A 137 -14.50 0.22 15.56
N VAL A 138 -15.44 0.78 16.33
CA VAL A 138 -16.04 0.13 17.51
C VAL A 138 -16.54 -1.28 17.20
N SER A 139 -17.17 -1.45 16.03
CA SER A 139 -17.69 -2.75 15.58
C SER A 139 -16.62 -3.84 15.40
N LEU A 140 -15.36 -3.43 15.20
CA LEU A 140 -14.20 -4.30 15.01
C LEU A 140 -13.43 -4.55 16.32
N ARG A 141 -13.86 -3.94 17.44
CA ARG A 141 -13.22 -4.03 18.76
C ARG A 141 -11.68 -4.00 18.70
N PRO A 142 -11.07 -2.94 18.12
CA PRO A 142 -9.64 -2.92 17.86
C PRO A 142 -8.81 -3.14 19.13
N ILE A 143 -7.72 -3.89 19.00
CA ILE A 143 -6.74 -4.15 20.07
C ILE A 143 -5.36 -3.65 19.62
N LEU A 144 -4.55 -3.17 20.55
CA LEU A 144 -3.16 -2.81 20.28
C LEU A 144 -2.27 -4.03 20.55
N GLY A 145 -1.57 -4.49 19.52
CA GLY A 145 -0.62 -5.59 19.61
C GLY A 145 0.68 -5.20 20.29
N SER A 146 1.48 -6.20 20.67
CA SER A 146 2.83 -6.01 21.23
C SER A 146 3.80 -5.39 20.22
N ASP A 147 3.51 -5.54 18.93
CA ASP A 147 4.19 -4.90 17.82
C ASP A 147 3.73 -3.44 17.59
N GLY A 148 2.91 -2.89 18.49
CA GLY A 148 2.39 -1.53 18.40
C GLY A 148 1.46 -1.30 17.21
N LEU A 149 0.93 -2.35 16.57
CA LEU A 149 -0.07 -2.23 15.52
C LEU A 149 -1.48 -2.37 16.10
N LEU A 150 -2.44 -1.70 15.47
CA LEU A 150 -3.85 -1.97 15.70
C LEU A 150 -4.26 -3.22 14.93
N HIS A 151 -4.81 -4.18 15.65
CA HIS A 151 -5.41 -5.39 15.12
C HIS A 151 -6.92 -5.38 15.34
N VAL A 152 -7.65 -6.14 14.52
CA VAL A 152 -9.07 -6.39 14.76
C VAL A 152 -9.24 -7.29 15.98
N GLY A 153 -10.12 -6.89 16.90
CA GLY A 153 -10.57 -7.75 17.98
C GLY A 153 -11.50 -8.82 17.43
N GLY A 154 -11.23 -10.07 17.80
CA GLY A 154 -11.75 -11.21 17.07
C GLY A 154 -13.02 -11.83 17.66
N ARG A 155 -13.92 -12.26 16.77
CA ARG A 155 -14.90 -13.35 17.01
C ARG A 155 -14.27 -14.74 16.86
N LEU A 156 -13.05 -14.80 16.31
CA LEU A 156 -12.30 -16.02 16.01
C LEU A 156 -11.21 -16.30 17.05
N GLN A 157 -11.26 -15.65 18.22
CA GLN A 157 -10.26 -15.82 19.28
C GLN A 157 -10.04 -17.30 19.68
N ASN A 158 -11.11 -18.09 19.67
CA ASN A 158 -11.11 -19.51 20.02
C ASN A 158 -10.88 -20.45 18.82
N ALA A 159 -10.69 -19.92 17.61
CA ALA A 159 -10.42 -20.75 16.45
C ALA A 159 -8.98 -21.29 16.47
N ASN A 160 -8.77 -22.52 15.99
CA ASN A 160 -7.44 -23.08 15.81
C ASN A 160 -6.81 -22.53 14.52
N LEU A 161 -6.43 -21.25 14.54
CA LEU A 161 -5.88 -20.49 13.43
C LEU A 161 -4.69 -19.66 13.88
N ASP A 162 -3.83 -19.29 12.92
CA ASP A 162 -2.71 -18.39 13.16
C ASP A 162 -3.17 -17.06 13.75
N TYR A 163 -2.30 -16.45 14.58
CA TYR A 163 -2.61 -15.20 15.28
C TYR A 163 -3.02 -14.08 14.30
N ASP A 164 -2.27 -13.89 13.22
CA ASP A 164 -2.56 -12.87 12.19
C ASP A 164 -3.91 -13.09 11.50
N THR A 165 -4.38 -14.34 11.41
CA THR A 165 -5.70 -14.66 10.83
C THR A 165 -6.82 -14.41 11.83
N ARG A 166 -6.59 -14.69 13.12
CA ARG A 166 -7.54 -14.38 14.20
C ARG A 166 -7.65 -12.88 14.46
N HIS A 167 -6.53 -12.18 14.38
CA HIS A 167 -6.34 -10.78 14.70
C HIS A 167 -5.62 -10.04 13.56
N PRO A 168 -6.27 -9.87 12.40
CA PRO A 168 -5.65 -9.21 11.25
C PRO A 168 -5.37 -7.73 11.53
N ILE A 169 -4.27 -7.23 10.95
CA ILE A 169 -3.80 -5.85 11.12
C ILE A 169 -4.75 -4.89 10.41
N LEU A 170 -5.21 -3.86 11.12
CA LEU A 170 -6.11 -2.84 10.57
C LEU A 170 -5.42 -1.95 9.55
N LEU A 171 -5.97 -1.86 8.35
CA LEU A 171 -5.49 -0.97 7.31
C LEU A 171 -6.44 0.21 7.11
N PRO A 172 -5.91 1.46 7.06
CA PRO A 172 -6.71 2.64 6.75
C PRO A 172 -7.44 2.51 5.42
N LYS A 173 -8.67 3.06 5.39
CA LYS A 173 -9.51 3.11 4.19
C LYS A 173 -8.89 4.05 3.15
N ASP A 174 -8.96 3.66 1.87
CA ASP A 174 -8.55 4.47 0.71
C ASP A 174 -7.10 5.00 0.73
N HIS A 175 -6.22 4.34 1.49
CA HIS A 175 -4.83 4.74 1.60
C HIS A 175 -3.95 4.16 0.49
N PRO A 176 -2.93 4.89 -0.04
CA PRO A 176 -2.02 4.39 -1.05
C PRO A 176 -1.30 3.09 -0.66
N VAL A 177 -0.84 2.96 0.59
CA VAL A 177 -0.20 1.72 1.08
C VAL A 177 -1.19 0.56 1.11
N THR A 178 -2.44 0.80 1.56
CA THR A 178 -3.49 -0.22 1.53
C THR A 178 -3.76 -0.67 0.09
N LYS A 179 -3.77 0.27 -0.87
CA LYS A 179 -3.90 -0.04 -2.30
C LYS A 179 -2.72 -0.90 -2.79
N ALA A 180 -1.49 -0.55 -2.42
CA ALA A 180 -0.28 -1.30 -2.79
C ALA A 180 -0.33 -2.74 -2.27
N ILE A 181 -0.77 -2.94 -1.03
CA ILE A 181 -0.97 -4.28 -0.44
C ILE A 181 -2.01 -5.07 -1.23
N ILE A 182 -3.15 -4.46 -1.58
CA ILE A 182 -4.20 -5.15 -2.37
C ILE A 182 -3.66 -5.55 -3.75
N VAL A 183 -2.91 -4.67 -4.42
CA VAL A 183 -2.29 -4.96 -5.72
C VAL A 183 -1.29 -6.10 -5.60
N TYR A 184 -0.43 -6.09 -4.57
CA TYR A 184 0.50 -7.18 -4.28
C TYR A 184 -0.20 -8.53 -4.11
N TYR A 185 -1.26 -8.59 -3.29
CA TYR A 185 -2.03 -9.83 -3.11
C TYR A 185 -2.75 -10.25 -4.41
N ARG A 186 -3.21 -9.29 -5.22
CA ARG A 186 -3.84 -9.59 -6.51
C ARG A 186 -2.88 -10.21 -7.50
N GLU A 187 -1.64 -9.74 -7.53
CA GLU A 187 -0.58 -10.32 -8.37
C GLU A 187 -0.18 -11.72 -7.86
N LYS A 188 -0.08 -11.88 -6.53
CA LYS A 188 0.27 -13.17 -5.89
C LYS A 188 -0.79 -14.26 -6.08
N TYR A 189 -2.07 -13.92 -5.92
CA TYR A 189 -3.20 -14.87 -5.98
C TYR A 189 -3.94 -14.83 -7.33
N TRP A 190 -3.34 -14.19 -8.34
CA TRP A 190 -3.85 -14.09 -9.71
C TRP A 190 -5.30 -13.57 -9.80
N HIS A 191 -6.02 -13.94 -10.87
CA HIS A 191 -7.34 -13.43 -11.25
C HIS A 191 -8.50 -13.85 -10.33
N GLY A 192 -8.22 -14.25 -9.09
CA GLY A 192 -9.23 -14.49 -8.07
C GLY A 192 -10.23 -13.32 -8.02
N GLY A 193 -11.52 -13.66 -7.94
CA GLY A 193 -12.59 -12.69 -7.78
C GLY A 193 -12.43 -11.86 -6.50
N SER A 194 -13.23 -10.80 -6.36
CA SER A 194 -13.12 -9.87 -5.23
C SER A 194 -13.27 -10.52 -3.85
N GLN A 195 -14.12 -11.54 -3.72
CA GLN A 195 -14.29 -12.26 -2.46
C GLN A 195 -13.07 -13.14 -2.13
N ALA A 196 -12.51 -13.84 -3.12
CA ALA A 196 -11.32 -14.67 -2.93
C ALA A 196 -10.12 -13.82 -2.51
N LEU A 197 -9.90 -12.68 -3.20
CA LEU A 197 -8.83 -11.75 -2.84
C LEU A 197 -9.04 -11.15 -1.44
N LEU A 198 -10.29 -10.79 -1.10
CA LEU A 198 -10.62 -10.28 0.23
C LEU A 198 -10.37 -11.33 1.33
N ALA A 199 -10.68 -12.60 1.07
CA ALA A 199 -10.43 -13.70 2.00
C ALA A 199 -8.92 -13.91 2.22
N ALA A 200 -8.13 -13.94 1.14
CA ALA A 200 -6.67 -14.05 1.23
C ALA A 200 -6.05 -12.86 1.98
N LEU A 201 -6.53 -11.65 1.72
CA LEU A 201 -6.06 -10.45 2.42
C LEU A 201 -6.37 -10.53 3.92
N ARG A 202 -7.56 -11.06 4.30
CA ARG A 202 -8.01 -11.22 5.68
C ARG A 202 -7.25 -12.25 6.51
N GLN A 203 -6.41 -13.06 5.90
CA GLN A 203 -5.48 -13.93 6.64
C GLN A 203 -4.43 -13.14 7.43
N ARG A 204 -4.21 -11.86 7.08
CA ARG A 204 -3.21 -11.00 7.74
C ARG A 204 -3.63 -9.55 7.92
N TYR A 205 -4.46 -9.03 7.02
CA TYR A 205 -4.82 -7.62 6.96
C TYR A 205 -6.33 -7.42 6.93
N TRP A 206 -6.80 -6.37 7.59
CA TRP A 206 -8.20 -5.97 7.57
C TRP A 206 -8.33 -4.53 7.09
N SER A 207 -8.69 -4.35 5.82
CA SER A 207 -8.98 -3.03 5.27
C SER A 207 -10.36 -2.54 5.68
N ILE A 208 -10.42 -1.31 6.22
CA ILE A 208 -11.68 -0.65 6.57
C ILE A 208 -12.48 -0.40 5.27
N GLY A 209 -13.71 -0.93 5.20
CA GLY A 209 -14.49 -0.89 3.96
C GLY A 209 -13.93 -1.79 2.85
N GLY A 210 -13.14 -2.81 3.21
CA GLY A 210 -12.33 -3.62 2.30
C GLY A 210 -13.07 -4.21 1.12
N ARG A 211 -14.32 -4.68 1.28
CA ARG A 211 -15.10 -5.25 0.16
C ARG A 211 -15.25 -4.27 -1.02
N LYS A 212 -15.63 -3.02 -0.74
CA LYS A 212 -15.80 -1.99 -1.78
C LYS A 212 -14.46 -1.58 -2.36
N PHE A 213 -13.45 -1.43 -1.50
CA PHE A 213 -12.12 -0.98 -1.93
C PHE A 213 -11.40 -2.02 -2.80
N VAL A 214 -11.41 -3.29 -2.38
CA VAL A 214 -10.88 -4.41 -3.16
C VAL A 214 -11.59 -4.51 -4.50
N ALA A 215 -12.93 -4.48 -4.53
CA ALA A 215 -13.67 -4.50 -5.79
C ALA A 215 -13.30 -3.34 -6.74
N SER A 216 -13.14 -2.13 -6.20
CA SER A 216 -12.70 -0.96 -6.97
C SER A 216 -11.30 -1.14 -7.58
N VAL A 217 -10.33 -1.63 -6.81
CA VAL A 217 -8.98 -1.93 -7.31
C VAL A 217 -9.01 -2.98 -8.40
N ILE A 218 -9.80 -4.03 -8.20
CA ILE A 218 -9.97 -5.13 -9.16
C ILE A 218 -10.53 -4.64 -10.49
N ASN A 219 -11.58 -3.83 -10.47
CA ASN A 219 -12.26 -3.32 -11.66
C ASN A 219 -11.39 -2.36 -12.48
N LYS A 220 -10.49 -1.63 -11.82
CA LYS A 220 -9.52 -0.74 -12.50
C LYS A 220 -8.34 -1.50 -13.11
N PHE A 221 -8.18 -2.79 -12.83
CA PHE A 221 -7.04 -3.57 -13.30
C PHE A 221 -7.29 -4.13 -14.70
N VAL A 222 -6.61 -3.56 -15.70
CA VAL A 222 -6.82 -3.86 -17.14
C VAL A 222 -6.77 -5.35 -17.44
N ARG A 223 -5.80 -6.09 -16.89
CA ARG A 223 -5.68 -7.53 -17.17
C ARG A 223 -6.92 -8.29 -16.73
N CYS A 224 -7.52 -7.92 -15.61
CA CYS A 224 -8.70 -8.60 -15.10
C CYS A 224 -9.98 -8.13 -15.75
N PHE A 225 -10.03 -6.87 -16.21
CA PHE A 225 -11.09 -6.41 -17.07
C PHE A 225 -11.12 -7.20 -18.39
N ARG A 226 -9.95 -7.40 -19.03
CA ARG A 226 -9.81 -8.17 -20.28
C ARG A 226 -10.16 -9.66 -20.13
N MET A 227 -9.84 -10.25 -18.98
CA MET A 227 -10.09 -11.68 -18.70
C MET A 227 -11.49 -11.93 -18.12
N LYS A 228 -12.29 -10.88 -17.87
CA LYS A 228 -13.64 -11.04 -17.36
C LYS A 228 -14.55 -11.42 -18.54
N PRO A 229 -15.14 -12.63 -18.56
CA PRO A 229 -16.04 -13.00 -19.64
C PRO A 229 -17.25 -12.06 -19.62
N VAL A 230 -17.60 -11.53 -20.79
CA VAL A 230 -18.89 -10.87 -21.00
C VAL A 230 -19.84 -11.96 -21.47
N THR A 231 -20.74 -12.37 -20.59
CA THR A 231 -21.86 -13.23 -20.98
C THR A 231 -22.81 -12.38 -21.80
N TRP A 232 -22.74 -12.50 -23.11
CA TRP A 232 -23.71 -11.90 -24.01
C TRP A 232 -24.96 -12.77 -23.97
N GLU A 233 -26.05 -12.22 -23.47
CA GLU A 233 -27.37 -12.80 -23.70
C GLU A 233 -27.75 -12.47 -25.14
N HIS A 234 -27.63 -13.47 -26.03
CA HIS A 234 -28.04 -13.31 -27.41
C HIS A 234 -29.56 -13.19 -27.45
N VAL A 235 -30.07 -11.98 -27.65
CA VAL A 235 -31.47 -11.78 -28.04
C VAL A 235 -31.62 -12.39 -29.43
N MET A 236 -32.40 -13.47 -29.54
CA MET A 236 -32.71 -14.06 -30.84
C MET A 236 -33.51 -13.03 -31.64
N GLY A 237 -32.94 -12.57 -32.76
CA GLY A 237 -33.64 -11.64 -33.65
C GLY A 237 -34.90 -12.27 -34.22
N SER A 238 -35.88 -11.43 -34.57
CA SER A 238 -37.09 -11.89 -35.27
C SER A 238 -36.72 -12.67 -36.52
N LEU A 239 -37.34 -13.83 -36.72
CA LEU A 239 -37.11 -14.65 -37.90
C LEU A 239 -37.50 -13.86 -39.17
N PRO A 240 -36.71 -13.95 -40.27
CA PRO A 240 -37.09 -13.32 -41.53
C PRO A 240 -38.44 -13.83 -42.00
N ALA A 241 -39.26 -12.95 -42.60
CA ALA A 241 -40.59 -13.29 -43.13
C ALA A 241 -40.56 -14.53 -44.04
N LYS A 242 -39.48 -14.68 -44.83
CA LYS A 242 -39.26 -15.82 -45.73
C LYS A 242 -39.18 -17.19 -45.03
N ARG A 243 -38.97 -17.25 -43.71
CA ARG A 243 -38.89 -18.49 -42.91
C ARG A 243 -40.20 -18.83 -42.19
N VAL A 244 -41.15 -17.88 -42.16
CA VAL A 244 -42.39 -17.99 -41.37
C VAL A 244 -43.65 -17.81 -42.21
N GLN A 245 -43.51 -17.28 -43.43
CA GLN A 245 -44.60 -17.11 -44.38
C GLN A 245 -44.63 -18.33 -45.34
N PRO A 246 -45.79 -18.98 -45.52
CA PRO A 246 -45.92 -20.11 -46.43
C PRO A 246 -45.62 -19.68 -47.87
N ASN A 247 -44.79 -20.44 -48.57
CA ASN A 247 -44.41 -20.20 -49.96
C ASN A 247 -44.26 -21.53 -50.72
N PRO A 248 -44.29 -21.52 -52.07
CA PRO A 248 -43.92 -22.70 -52.85
C PRO A 248 -42.54 -23.24 -52.49
N ALA A 249 -42.36 -24.56 -52.56
CA ALA A 249 -41.08 -25.21 -52.29
C ALA A 249 -39.97 -24.64 -53.20
N PHE A 250 -38.78 -24.43 -52.63
CA PHE A 250 -37.58 -23.89 -53.27
C PHE A 250 -37.69 -22.46 -53.84
N LEU A 251 -38.82 -21.75 -53.63
CA LEU A 251 -38.95 -20.34 -54.04
C LEU A 251 -37.91 -19.45 -53.35
N THR A 252 -37.66 -19.69 -52.06
CA THR A 252 -36.53 -19.11 -51.34
C THR A 252 -35.66 -20.25 -50.82
N THR A 253 -34.39 -20.24 -51.21
CA THR A 253 -33.43 -21.28 -50.83
C THR A 253 -32.19 -20.62 -50.22
N GLY A 254 -31.78 -21.06 -49.03
CA GLY A 254 -30.49 -20.75 -48.45
C GLY A 254 -29.41 -21.65 -49.07
N VAL A 255 -28.27 -21.07 -49.42
CA VAL A 255 -27.11 -21.83 -49.94
C VAL A 255 -26.00 -21.74 -48.92
N ASP A 256 -25.48 -22.90 -48.51
CA ASP A 256 -24.28 -23.01 -47.70
C ASP A 256 -23.24 -23.87 -48.42
N TYR A 257 -21.96 -23.62 -48.16
CA TYR A 257 -20.86 -24.37 -48.76
C TYR A 257 -20.09 -25.09 -47.66
N CYS A 258 -19.94 -26.40 -47.80
CA CYS A 258 -19.11 -27.21 -46.92
C CYS A 258 -17.85 -27.69 -47.65
N GLY A 259 -16.71 -27.61 -46.99
CA GLY A 259 -15.44 -28.10 -47.53
C GLY A 259 -14.22 -27.41 -46.93
N PRO A 260 -13.03 -27.69 -47.47
CA PRO A 260 -12.79 -28.53 -48.66
C PRO A 260 -12.82 -30.03 -48.36
N PHE A 261 -13.32 -30.80 -49.33
CA PHE A 261 -13.22 -32.26 -49.37
C PHE A 261 -12.30 -32.69 -50.51
N TYR A 262 -11.82 -33.93 -50.46
CA TYR A 262 -10.99 -34.52 -51.50
C TYR A 262 -11.69 -35.74 -52.08
N HIS A 263 -12.18 -35.62 -53.30
CA HIS A 263 -12.82 -36.72 -54.02
C HIS A 263 -11.79 -37.42 -54.90
N LYS A 264 -11.66 -38.74 -54.73
CA LYS A 264 -10.84 -39.59 -55.60
C LYS A 264 -11.78 -40.46 -56.42
N ALA A 265 -11.72 -40.34 -57.75
CA ALA A 265 -12.50 -41.17 -58.65
C ALA A 265 -12.10 -42.65 -58.50
N GLU A 266 -13.04 -43.57 -58.71
CA GLU A 266 -12.82 -45.03 -58.59
C GLU A 266 -11.86 -45.60 -59.64
N ALA A 267 -11.53 -44.84 -60.68
CA ALA A 267 -10.55 -45.22 -61.69
C ALA A 267 -9.12 -45.27 -61.11
N ARG A 268 -8.37 -46.34 -61.43
CA ARG A 268 -6.96 -46.52 -61.00
C ARG A 268 -6.09 -45.32 -61.46
N ASN A 269 -5.18 -44.90 -60.57
CA ASN A 269 -4.18 -43.85 -60.77
C ASN A 269 -4.68 -42.39 -60.96
N LYS A 270 -5.93 -42.05 -60.57
CA LYS A 270 -6.33 -40.63 -60.52
C LYS A 270 -5.96 -39.95 -59.20
N THR A 271 -5.45 -38.72 -59.31
CA THR A 271 -5.17 -37.84 -58.16
C THR A 271 -6.48 -37.38 -57.53
N ALA A 272 -6.51 -37.21 -56.21
CA ALA A 272 -7.68 -36.70 -55.53
C ALA A 272 -7.88 -35.22 -55.90
N HIS A 273 -9.10 -34.84 -56.26
CA HIS A 273 -9.45 -33.47 -56.61
C HIS A 273 -10.15 -32.79 -55.42
N LYS A 274 -9.77 -31.55 -55.17
CA LYS A 274 -10.42 -30.71 -54.16
C LYS A 274 -11.83 -30.35 -54.63
N CYS A 275 -12.83 -30.70 -53.84
CA CYS A 275 -14.22 -30.37 -54.10
C CYS A 275 -14.85 -29.65 -52.90
N TYR A 276 -15.94 -28.94 -53.18
CA TYR A 276 -16.79 -28.27 -52.21
C TYR A 276 -18.22 -28.74 -52.45
N THR A 277 -18.98 -28.92 -51.38
CA THR A 277 -20.39 -29.30 -51.47
C THR A 277 -21.24 -28.06 -51.24
N ALA A 278 -22.11 -27.73 -52.19
CA ALA A 278 -23.14 -26.72 -52.00
C ALA A 278 -24.40 -27.39 -51.45
N VAL A 279 -24.88 -26.93 -50.29
CA VAL A 279 -26.11 -27.37 -49.65
C VAL A 279 -27.18 -26.33 -49.91
N PHE A 280 -28.27 -26.77 -50.52
CA PHE A 280 -29.44 -25.94 -50.81
C PHE A 280 -30.55 -26.30 -49.82
N VAL A 281 -30.96 -25.34 -48.98
CA VAL A 281 -32.01 -25.52 -47.97
C VAL A 281 -33.21 -24.66 -48.33
N CYS A 282 -34.35 -25.31 -48.58
CA CYS A 282 -35.61 -24.64 -48.80
C CYS A 282 -36.05 -23.89 -47.53
N PHE A 283 -36.45 -22.61 -47.65
CA PHE A 283 -36.92 -21.79 -46.53
C PHE A 283 -38.45 -21.70 -46.43
N SER A 284 -39.17 -22.33 -47.36
CA SER A 284 -40.63 -22.47 -47.39
C SER A 284 -41.18 -23.31 -46.25
#